data_AF-A0A2D5PGK8-F1
#
_entry.id   AF-A0A2D5PGK8-F1
#
_cell.length_a   1.000
_cell.length_b   1.000
_cell.length_c   1.000
_cell.angle_alpha   90.00
_cell.angle_beta   90.00
_cell.angle_gamma   90.00
#
_symmetry.space_group_name_H-M   'P 1'
#
loop_
_entity.id
_entity.type
_entity.pdbx_description
1 polymer ?
#
loop_
_entity_poly.entity_id
_entity_poly.type
_entity_poly.pdbx_seq_one_letter_code
_entity_poly.pdbx_strand_id
1 'polypeptide(L)'
;MKALTTALLATLSLSLMAAEPEAEYKVYELEFETDSNWTSIEIRDDAVFVNAPAGENMNITAKDGLRSFTITPKKIHLRSRTRGLVNMNLFVKTKNNVLGLTICKGSPSSYTSIKSEQAKQKSDLREKDHCEPAALVLKLF
;
A
#
# COMPACT_ATOMS: atom_id res chain seq x y z
N MET A 1 -12.97 19.21 72.59
CA MET A 1 -12.08 18.75 71.50
C MET A 1 -12.45 19.50 70.23
N LYS A 2 -11.43 19.86 69.45
CA LYS A 2 -11.43 20.87 68.37
C LYS A 2 -12.32 20.49 67.18
N ALA A 3 -12.81 21.54 66.52
CA ALA A 3 -13.50 21.59 65.23
C ALA A 3 -12.86 20.75 64.11
N LEU A 4 -13.65 20.27 63.15
CA LEU A 4 -13.70 20.84 61.79
C LEU A 4 -14.69 20.07 60.90
N THR A 5 -15.64 20.80 60.34
CA THR A 5 -16.47 20.47 59.17
C THR A 5 -15.69 20.69 57.87
N THR A 6 -15.71 19.74 56.92
CA THR A 6 -15.57 19.95 55.45
C THR A 6 -15.90 18.62 54.73
N ALA A 7 -17.00 18.55 53.99
CA ALA A 7 -17.08 18.72 52.52
C ALA A 7 -16.32 17.61 51.75
N LEU A 8 -17.06 16.67 51.15
CA LEU A 8 -17.42 16.68 49.73
C LEU A 8 -16.26 16.20 48.85
N LEU A 9 -16.36 15.01 48.25
CA LEU A 9 -16.25 14.81 46.79
C LEU A 9 -16.37 13.32 46.43
N ALA A 10 -17.36 13.05 45.59
CA ALA A 10 -17.54 11.81 44.88
C ALA A 10 -16.32 11.53 44.00
N THR A 11 -15.75 10.34 44.12
CA THR A 11 -14.87 9.77 43.08
C THR A 11 -15.65 8.68 42.38
N LEU A 12 -16.50 9.13 41.45
CA LEU A 12 -17.04 8.33 40.37
C LEU A 12 -15.83 7.80 39.59
N SER A 13 -15.49 6.53 39.78
CA SER A 13 -14.52 5.82 38.97
C SER A 13 -15.08 5.68 37.55
N LEU A 14 -14.95 6.73 36.74
CA LEU A 14 -15.07 6.63 35.30
C LEU A 14 -13.90 5.77 34.83
N SER A 15 -14.19 4.49 34.60
CA SER A 15 -13.45 3.63 33.70
C SER A 15 -13.50 4.27 32.32
N LEU A 16 -12.62 5.23 32.08
CA LEU A 16 -12.30 5.76 30.76
C LEU A 16 -11.69 4.59 29.99
N MET A 17 -12.54 3.77 29.38
CA MET A 17 -12.16 2.99 28.22
C MET A 17 -11.66 4.00 27.21
N ALA A 18 -10.34 4.15 27.14
CA ALA A 18 -9.66 4.77 26.03
C ALA A 18 -10.06 3.93 24.80
N ALA A 19 -11.11 4.38 24.12
CA ALA A 19 -11.37 3.97 22.75
C ALA A 19 -10.13 4.41 21.98
N GLU A 20 -9.22 3.47 21.72
CA GLU A 20 -8.18 3.68 20.73
C GLU A 20 -8.90 4.16 19.46
N PRO A 21 -8.46 5.27 18.83
CA PRO A 21 -9.09 5.72 17.61
C PRO A 21 -9.06 4.54 16.64
N GLU A 22 -10.23 4.08 16.19
CA GLU A 22 -10.30 3.07 15.14
C GLU A 22 -9.43 3.58 14.00
N ALA A 23 -8.28 2.94 13.80
CA ALA A 23 -7.35 3.37 12.77
C ALA A 23 -8.09 3.27 11.43
N GLU A 24 -8.47 4.44 10.91
CA GLU A 24 -9.32 4.59 9.74
C GLU A 24 -8.54 4.04 8.55
N TYR A 25 -8.99 2.91 8.01
CA TYR A 25 -8.41 2.35 6.80
C TYR A 25 -8.65 3.32 5.64
N LYS A 26 -7.57 3.74 4.99
CA LYS A 26 -7.63 4.59 3.80
C LYS A 26 -7.31 3.78 2.56
N VAL A 27 -7.97 4.14 1.46
CA VAL A 27 -7.69 3.59 0.13
C VAL A 27 -6.80 4.58 -0.61
N TYR A 28 -5.70 4.09 -1.16
CA TYR A 28 -4.73 4.87 -1.92
C TYR A 28 -4.66 4.34 -3.35
N GLU A 29 -4.65 5.25 -4.31
CA GLU A 29 -4.32 4.93 -5.70
C GLU A 29 -2.80 4.89 -5.89
N LEU A 30 -2.33 3.84 -6.54
CA LEU A 30 -0.95 3.64 -6.92
C LEU A 30 -0.86 3.54 -8.44
N GLU A 31 0.02 4.32 -9.04
CA GLU A 31 0.44 4.18 -10.43
C GLU A 31 1.57 3.17 -10.51
N PHE A 32 1.41 2.16 -11.36
CA PHE A 32 2.37 1.12 -11.60
C PHE A 32 2.77 1.07 -13.08
N GLU A 33 4.07 1.06 -13.33
CA GLU A 33 4.66 1.01 -14.66
C GLU A 33 5.79 -0.04 -14.69
N THR A 34 5.86 -0.85 -15.75
CA THR A 34 6.99 -1.78 -15.98
C THR A 34 7.19 -2.07 -17.45
N ASP A 35 8.42 -2.36 -17.87
CA ASP A 35 8.74 -2.94 -19.19
C ASP A 35 9.03 -4.45 -19.13
N SER A 36 8.85 -5.07 -17.96
CA SER A 36 9.11 -6.49 -17.77
C SER A 36 8.03 -7.34 -18.41
N ASN A 37 8.43 -8.46 -19.01
CA ASN A 37 7.50 -9.44 -19.56
C ASN A 37 6.78 -10.27 -18.49
N TRP A 38 7.33 -10.29 -17.27
CA TRP A 38 6.77 -10.92 -16.10
C TRP A 38 7.02 -10.03 -14.89
N THR A 39 5.96 -9.72 -14.14
CA THR A 39 6.09 -8.98 -12.88
C THR A 39 5.14 -9.56 -11.83
N SER A 40 5.60 -9.59 -10.58
CA SER A 40 4.76 -9.89 -9.44
C SER A 40 4.92 -8.79 -8.38
N ILE A 41 3.82 -8.37 -7.78
CA ILE A 41 3.83 -7.39 -6.68
C ILE A 41 3.15 -8.06 -5.50
N GLU A 42 3.84 -8.13 -4.37
CA GLU A 42 3.28 -8.59 -3.10
C GLU A 42 3.27 -7.44 -2.12
N ILE A 43 2.14 -7.26 -1.43
CA ILE A 43 2.01 -6.27 -0.35
C ILE A 43 2.13 -7.00 0.99
N ARG A 44 2.82 -6.36 1.93
CA ARG A 44 3.10 -6.91 3.26
C ARG A 44 2.13 -6.29 4.28
N ASP A 45 2.31 -6.68 5.54
CA ASP A 45 1.59 -6.13 6.70
C ASP A 45 0.06 -6.31 6.60
N ASP A 46 -0.71 -5.35 7.10
CA ASP A 46 -2.18 -5.35 7.10
C ASP A 46 -2.79 -4.75 5.82
N ALA A 47 -1.96 -4.30 4.87
CA ALA A 47 -2.42 -3.72 3.61
C ALA A 47 -3.06 -4.77 2.69
N VAL A 48 -4.13 -4.40 1.97
CA VAL A 48 -4.79 -5.27 0.99
C VAL A 48 -5.03 -4.55 -0.33
N PHE A 49 -4.83 -5.23 -1.46
CA PHE A 49 -5.32 -4.77 -2.75
C PHE A 49 -6.85 -4.82 -2.75
N VAL A 50 -7.47 -3.74 -3.21
CA VAL A 50 -8.93 -3.60 -3.29
C VAL A 50 -9.33 -3.19 -4.70
N ASN A 51 -10.61 -3.32 -5.01
CA ASN A 51 -11.17 -2.76 -6.24
C ASN A 51 -11.15 -1.24 -6.18
N ALA A 52 -11.24 -0.61 -7.35
CA ALA A 52 -11.42 0.83 -7.46
C ALA A 52 -12.62 1.31 -6.61
N PRO A 53 -12.49 2.42 -5.87
CA PRO A 53 -13.61 3.04 -5.17
C PRO A 53 -14.64 3.60 -6.16
N ALA A 54 -15.83 3.94 -5.66
CA ALA A 54 -16.91 4.43 -6.50
C ALA A 54 -16.52 5.73 -7.22
N GLY A 55 -16.64 5.73 -8.55
CA GLY A 55 -16.25 6.87 -9.40
C GLY A 55 -14.85 6.76 -10.01
N GLU A 56 -14.06 5.79 -9.57
CA GLU A 56 -12.73 5.49 -10.13
C GLU A 56 -12.74 4.16 -10.88
N ASN A 57 -11.74 3.93 -11.73
CA ASN A 57 -11.64 2.71 -12.53
C ASN A 57 -10.23 2.15 -12.45
N MET A 58 -10.11 0.82 -12.34
CA MET A 58 -8.84 0.13 -12.55
C MET A 58 -8.61 -0.05 -14.05
N ASN A 59 -7.57 0.57 -14.56
CA ASN A 59 -7.14 0.53 -15.93
C ASN A 59 -5.81 -0.20 -16.04
N ILE A 60 -5.67 -0.98 -17.10
CA ILE A 60 -4.41 -1.59 -17.46
C ILE A 60 -4.20 -1.45 -18.97
N THR A 61 -3.03 -0.97 -19.34
CA THR A 61 -2.61 -0.80 -20.73
C THR A 61 -1.30 -1.52 -20.93
N ALA A 62 -1.20 -2.27 -22.03
CA ALA A 62 0.00 -3.02 -22.37
C ALA A 62 0.21 -2.90 -23.87
N LYS A 63 1.40 -2.43 -24.30
CA LYS A 63 1.70 -2.17 -25.71
C LYS A 63 1.35 -3.34 -26.64
N ASP A 64 1.75 -4.54 -26.26
CA ASP A 64 1.58 -5.77 -27.06
C ASP A 64 0.54 -6.74 -26.44
N GLY A 65 -0.25 -6.23 -25.50
CA GLY A 65 -1.26 -6.99 -24.75
C GLY A 65 -0.69 -7.87 -23.63
N LEU A 66 -1.60 -8.34 -22.78
CA LEU A 66 -1.31 -9.20 -21.64
C LEU A 66 -1.54 -10.67 -22.00
N ARG A 67 -0.64 -11.55 -21.55
CA ARG A 67 -0.87 -13.00 -21.55
C ARG A 67 -1.71 -13.43 -20.36
N SER A 68 -1.44 -12.85 -19.19
CA SER A 68 -2.19 -13.15 -17.97
C SER A 68 -2.10 -11.97 -17.01
N PHE A 69 -3.20 -11.70 -16.33
CA PHE A 69 -3.28 -10.75 -15.23
C PHE A 69 -4.13 -11.35 -14.13
N THR A 70 -3.65 -11.29 -12.89
CA THR A 70 -4.40 -11.78 -11.72
C THR A 70 -4.12 -10.86 -10.55
N ILE A 71 -5.18 -10.46 -9.86
CA ILE A 71 -5.13 -9.68 -8.63
C ILE A 71 -5.77 -10.48 -7.50
N THR A 72 -5.04 -10.60 -6.41
CA THR A 72 -5.52 -11.14 -5.13
C THR A 72 -5.28 -10.09 -4.06
N PRO A 73 -5.93 -10.19 -2.88
CA PRO A 73 -5.76 -9.19 -1.83
C PRO A 73 -4.31 -8.96 -1.39
N LYS A 74 -3.39 -9.90 -1.61
CA LYS A 74 -1.97 -9.77 -1.20
C LYS A 74 -0.97 -9.76 -2.36
N LYS A 75 -1.38 -10.20 -3.54
CA LYS A 75 -0.46 -10.43 -4.66
C LYS A 75 -1.08 -10.12 -5.99
N ILE A 76 -0.31 -9.46 -6.83
CA ILE A 76 -0.60 -9.23 -8.25
C ILE A 76 0.40 -10.02 -9.07
N HIS A 77 -0.10 -10.67 -10.12
CA HIS A 77 0.70 -11.35 -11.12
C HIS A 77 0.38 -10.77 -12.50
N LEU A 78 1.43 -10.39 -13.22
CA LEU A 78 1.35 -9.79 -14.53
C LEU A 78 2.29 -10.54 -15.49
N ARG A 79 1.77 -10.94 -16.64
CA ARG A 79 2.58 -11.36 -17.79
C ARG A 79 2.12 -10.64 -19.04
N SER A 80 3.04 -9.94 -19.69
CA SER A 80 2.83 -9.38 -21.02
C SER A 80 3.36 -10.35 -22.09
N ARG A 81 2.94 -10.14 -23.35
CA ARG A 81 3.31 -11.05 -24.46
C ARG A 81 4.79 -11.01 -24.81
N THR A 82 5.38 -9.83 -24.69
CA THR A 82 6.72 -9.40 -25.08
C THR A 82 7.24 -8.44 -24.01
N ARG A 83 8.52 -8.08 -24.05
CA ARG A 83 8.98 -6.90 -23.31
C ARG A 83 8.35 -5.66 -23.92
N GLY A 84 7.73 -4.84 -23.10
CA GLY A 84 6.99 -3.66 -23.54
C GLY A 84 6.32 -2.99 -22.36
N LEU A 85 6.04 -1.71 -22.52
CA LEU A 85 5.48 -0.88 -21.46
C LEU A 85 4.09 -1.39 -21.06
N VAL A 86 3.93 -1.63 -19.76
CA VAL A 86 2.65 -1.89 -19.10
C VAL A 86 2.42 -0.82 -18.06
N ASN A 87 1.30 -0.12 -18.16
CA ASN A 87 0.85 0.89 -17.20
C ASN A 87 -0.48 0.47 -16.60
N MET A 88 -0.60 0.58 -15.28
CA MET A 88 -1.84 0.32 -14.58
C MET A 88 -1.96 1.18 -13.32
N ASN A 89 -3.19 1.41 -12.89
CA ASN A 89 -3.47 1.93 -11.57
C ASN A 89 -4.03 0.82 -10.65
N LEU A 90 -3.63 0.90 -9.38
CA LEU A 90 -3.91 -0.09 -8.34
C LEU A 90 -4.45 0.61 -7.10
N PHE A 91 -5.33 -0.06 -6.38
CA PHE A 91 -5.89 0.47 -5.14
C PHE A 91 -5.47 -0.39 -3.96
N VAL A 92 -4.93 0.27 -2.92
CA VAL A 92 -4.49 -0.40 -1.70
C VAL A 92 -5.19 0.20 -0.50
N LYS A 93 -5.82 -0.66 0.30
CA LYS A 93 -6.41 -0.32 1.59
C LYS A 93 -5.42 -0.63 2.71
N THR A 94 -5.05 0.36 3.51
CA THR A 94 -4.14 0.18 4.66
C THR A 94 -4.41 1.20 5.75
N LYS A 95 -4.00 0.89 6.98
CA LYS A 95 -3.92 1.84 8.11
C LYS A 95 -2.59 2.60 8.14
N ASN A 96 -1.57 2.07 7.47
CA ASN A 96 -0.21 2.58 7.56
C ASN A 96 0.07 3.64 6.49
N ASN A 97 0.89 4.63 6.84
CA ASN A 97 1.39 5.64 5.89
C ASN A 97 2.59 5.14 5.07
N VAL A 98 3.10 3.95 5.35
CA VAL A 98 4.17 3.29 4.60
C VAL A 98 3.67 1.91 4.20
N LEU A 99 3.81 1.60 2.92
CA LEU A 99 3.43 0.33 2.32
C LEU A 99 4.67 -0.52 2.09
N GLY A 100 4.75 -1.66 2.79
CA GLY A 100 5.73 -2.70 2.51
C GLY A 100 5.35 -3.47 1.25
N LEU A 101 6.28 -3.57 0.31
CA LEU A 101 6.12 -4.24 -0.98
C LEU A 101 7.24 -5.25 -1.21
N THR A 102 6.98 -6.22 -2.07
CA THR A 102 8.00 -7.07 -2.69
C THR A 102 7.70 -7.14 -4.17
N ILE A 103 8.64 -6.69 -4.99
CA ILE A 103 8.48 -6.56 -6.43
C ILE A 103 9.41 -7.56 -7.09
N CYS A 104 8.84 -8.48 -7.86
CA CYS A 104 9.60 -9.44 -8.66
C CYS A 104 9.49 -9.11 -10.15
N LYS A 105 10.60 -9.18 -10.88
CA LYS A 105 10.69 -8.79 -12.30
C LYS A 105 11.32 -9.90 -13.16
N GLY A 106 10.86 -10.10 -14.38
CA GLY A 106 11.27 -11.19 -15.28
C GLY A 106 12.72 -11.13 -15.75
N SER A 107 13.34 -9.97 -15.69
CA SER A 107 14.72 -9.75 -16.10
C SER A 107 15.41 -8.76 -15.16
N PRO A 108 16.71 -8.94 -14.87
CA PRO A 108 17.50 -7.93 -14.16
C PRO A 108 17.51 -6.58 -14.88
N SER A 109 17.39 -6.58 -16.22
CA SER A 109 17.43 -5.38 -17.08
C SER A 109 16.06 -4.74 -17.35
N SER A 110 14.98 -5.29 -16.77
CA SER A 110 13.69 -4.59 -16.78
C SER A 110 13.56 -3.66 -15.59
N TYR A 111 12.80 -2.59 -15.75
CA TYR A 111 12.44 -1.66 -14.70
C TYR A 111 10.99 -1.86 -14.25
N THR A 112 10.74 -1.44 -13.02
CA THR A 112 9.42 -1.37 -12.43
C THR A 112 9.36 -0.12 -11.56
N SER A 113 8.29 0.66 -11.71
CA SER A 113 8.03 1.88 -10.95
C SER A 113 6.66 1.77 -10.30
N ILE A 114 6.58 2.13 -9.02
CA ILE A 114 5.32 2.25 -8.30
C ILE A 114 5.30 3.56 -7.52
N LYS A 115 4.27 4.37 -7.71
CA LYS A 115 4.15 5.70 -7.11
C LYS A 115 2.72 5.88 -6.59
N SER A 116 2.56 6.63 -5.51
CA SER A 116 1.26 7.23 -5.19
C SER A 116 1.31 8.72 -5.55
N GLU A 117 0.16 9.37 -5.70
CA GLU A 117 0.08 10.82 -5.99
C GLU A 117 0.83 11.68 -4.96
N GLN A 118 1.09 11.16 -3.76
CA GLN A 118 1.69 11.90 -2.64
C GLN A 118 3.11 11.45 -2.27
N ALA A 119 3.76 10.61 -3.08
CA ALA A 119 4.98 9.93 -2.66
C ALA A 119 6.15 9.96 -3.65
N LYS A 120 7.34 10.24 -3.11
CA LYS A 120 8.62 9.94 -3.75
C LYS A 120 9.07 8.54 -3.36
N GLN A 121 9.18 7.65 -4.34
CA GLN A 121 9.89 6.39 -4.18
C GLN A 121 11.35 6.69 -3.82
N LYS A 122 11.86 6.17 -2.69
CA LYS A 122 13.29 6.19 -2.39
C LYS A 122 13.96 5.16 -3.31
N SER A 123 14.42 5.63 -4.47
CA SER A 123 15.17 4.85 -5.46
C SER A 123 16.59 4.61 -4.95
N ASP A 124 16.76 3.70 -4.01
CA ASP A 124 18.10 3.34 -3.52
C ASP A 124 18.26 1.82 -3.58
N LEU A 125 18.47 1.29 -4.78
CA LEU A 125 18.79 -0.13 -5.00
C LEU A 125 19.88 -0.23 -6.07
N ARG A 126 21.13 -0.35 -5.62
CA ARG A 126 22.33 -0.59 -6.43
C ARG A 126 22.62 -2.08 -6.68
N GLU A 127 21.75 -2.98 -6.22
CA GLU A 127 21.93 -4.42 -6.37
C GLU A 127 20.83 -5.05 -7.23
N LYS A 128 21.24 -6.02 -8.04
CA LYS A 128 20.39 -6.76 -8.98
C LYS A 128 19.75 -7.92 -8.22
N ASP A 129 18.44 -7.90 -7.97
CA ASP A 129 17.75 -9.14 -7.62
C ASP A 129 16.36 -9.30 -8.27
N HIS A 130 15.98 -10.56 -8.45
CA HIS A 130 14.80 -10.99 -9.20
C HIS A 130 13.49 -10.70 -8.44
N CYS A 131 13.59 -10.51 -7.12
CA CYS A 131 12.55 -10.05 -6.21
C CYS A 131 13.17 -9.13 -5.15
N GLU A 132 12.73 -7.88 -5.08
CA GLU A 132 13.31 -6.88 -4.19
C GLU A 132 12.24 -6.35 -3.21
N PRO A 133 12.54 -6.28 -1.91
CA PRO A 133 11.68 -5.59 -0.96
C PRO A 133 11.72 -4.09 -1.23
N ALA A 134 10.56 -3.45 -1.21
CA ALA A 134 10.44 -2.00 -1.37
C ALA A 134 9.52 -1.43 -0.29
N ALA A 135 9.70 -0.15 0.01
CA ALA A 135 8.82 0.59 0.89
C ALA A 135 8.34 1.84 0.16
N LEU A 136 7.01 1.99 0.06
CA LEU A 136 6.39 3.15 -0.55
C LEU A 136 5.73 3.97 0.56
N VAL A 137 6.23 5.18 0.80
CA VAL A 137 5.51 6.15 1.62
C VAL A 137 4.22 6.48 0.88
N LEU A 138 3.06 6.45 1.51
CA LEU A 138 1.77 6.75 0.86
C LEU A 138 1.35 8.20 1.08
N LYS A 139 1.81 8.81 2.18
CA LYS A 139 1.57 10.21 2.54
C LYS A 139 2.79 10.77 3.28
N LEU A 140 3.29 11.92 2.82
CA LEU A 140 4.22 12.74 3.61
C LEU A 140 3.38 13.57 4.58
N PHE A 141 3.72 13.52 5.88
CA PHE A 141 2.95 14.13 6.96
C PHE A 141 2.67 15.62 6.74
#